data_AF-A0A3D0JN84-F1
#
_entry.id   AF-A0A3D0JN84-F1
#
_cell.length_a   1.000
_cell.length_b   1.000
_cell.length_c   1.000
_cell.angle_alpha   90.00
_cell.angle_beta   90.00
_cell.angle_gamma   90.00
#
_symmetry.space_group_name_H-M   'P 1'
#
loop_
_entity.id
_entity.type
_entity.pdbx_description
1 polymer ?
#
loop_
_entity_poly.entity_id
_entity_poly.type
_entity_poly.pdbx_seq_one_letter_code
_entity_poly.pdbx_strand_id
1 'polypeptide(L)' 'MKHIPISAAERIAKEFGYDQVIIVARKVGDDPEPNGEHVTTYGINPVHCGVAARIGDFLKYKVMGWVKDGAQ' A
#
# COMPACT_ATOMS: atom_id res chain seq x y z
N MET A 1 -14.27 -4.43 2.07
CA MET A 1 -13.86 -3.64 0.89
C MET A 1 -13.05 -4.53 -0.05
N LYS A 2 -13.03 -4.24 -1.35
CA LYS A 2 -12.13 -4.95 -2.27
C LYS A 2 -10.72 -4.38 -2.12
N HIS A 3 -9.72 -5.24 -1.95
CA HIS A 3 -8.32 -4.82 -1.99
C HIS A 3 -7.98 -4.23 -3.35
N ILE A 4 -7.15 -3.20 -3.38
CA ILE A 4 -6.61 -2.65 -4.62
C ILE A 4 -5.54 -3.63 -5.10
N PRO A 5 -5.72 -4.34 -6.23
CA PRO A 5 -4.74 -5.32 -6.68
C PRO A 5 -3.47 -4.63 -7.17
N ILE A 6 -2.35 -5.37 -7.19
CA ILE A 6 -1.08 -4.86 -7.72
C ILE A 6 -1.19 -4.43 -9.20
N SER A 7 -2.05 -5.07 -9.99
CA SER A 7 -2.31 -4.69 -11.38
C SER A 7 -2.87 -3.27 -11.55
N ALA A 8 -3.56 -2.74 -10.54
CA ALA A 8 -4.01 -1.34 -10.55
C ALA A 8 -2.83 -0.38 -10.38
N ALA A 9 -1.88 -0.70 -9.49
CA ALA A 9 -0.65 0.06 -9.31
C ALA A 9 0.28 -0.04 -10.54
N GLU A 10 0.38 -1.23 -11.13
CA GLU A 10 1.12 -1.46 -12.39
C GLU A 10 0.54 -0.63 -13.54
N ARG A 11 -0.79 -0.55 -13.68
CA ARG A 11 -1.43 0.28 -14.71
C ARG A 11 -1.02 1.75 -14.57
N ILE A 12 -1.10 2.31 -13.35
CA ILE A 12 -0.69 3.69 -13.07
C ILE A 12 0.80 3.89 -13.40
N ALA A 13 1.65 2.94 -13.00
CA ALA A 13 3.08 2.99 -13.29
C ALA A 13 3.35 3.12 -14.79
N LYS A 14 2.70 2.27 -15.60
CA LYS A 14 2.85 2.27 -17.07
C LYS A 14 2.24 3.49 -17.73
N GLU A 15 1.08 3.94 -17.27
CA GLU A 15 0.35 5.07 -17.85
C GLU A 15 1.09 6.40 -17.65
N PHE A 16 1.75 6.58 -16.50
CA PHE A 16 2.39 7.84 -16.13
C PHE A 16 3.93 7.78 -16.13
N GLY A 17 4.53 6.64 -16.48
CA GLY A 17 5.99 6.49 -16.62
C GLY A 17 6.76 6.43 -15.30
N TYR A 18 6.18 5.82 -14.25
CA TYR A 18 6.83 5.65 -12.95
C TYR A 18 7.40 4.25 -12.76
N ASP A 19 8.59 4.14 -12.15
CA ASP A 19 9.21 2.85 -11.81
C ASP A 19 8.69 2.24 -10.50
N GLN A 20 8.05 3.06 -9.65
CA GLN A 20 7.53 2.70 -8.33
C GLN A 20 6.19 3.39 -8.10
N VAL A 21 5.21 2.64 -7.59
CA VAL A 21 3.89 3.17 -7.23
C VAL A 21 3.48 2.62 -5.87
N ILE A 22 3.09 3.51 -4.97
CA ILE A 22 2.54 3.17 -3.66
C ILE A 22 1.14 3.78 -3.59
N ILE A 23 0.13 2.93 -3.45
CA ILE A 23 -1.26 3.35 -3.29
C ILE A 23 -1.63 3.18 -1.82
N VAL A 24 -1.99 4.29 -1.18
CA VAL A 24 -2.59 4.30 0.16
C VAL A 24 -4.05 4.72 0.01
N ALA A 25 -4.96 3.95 0.59
CA ALA A 25 -6.38 4.26 0.61
C ALA A 25 -6.93 4.10 2.02
N ARG A 26 -7.81 5.03 2.41
CA ARG A 26 -8.53 5.03 3.69
C ARG A 26 -10.00 5.27 3.41
N LYS A 27 -10.87 4.41 3.96
CA LYS A 27 -12.31 4.66 4.03
C LYS A 27 -12.63 5.32 5.37
N VAL A 28 -13.46 6.37 5.34
CA VAL A 28 -13.87 7.16 6.53
C VAL A 28 -15.39 7.23 6.59
N GLY A 29 -15.97 7.36 7.79
CA GLY A 29 -17.40 7.62 7.99
C GLY A 29 -18.31 6.39 8.02
N ASP A 30 -17.77 5.18 8.15
CA ASP A 30 -18.53 3.93 8.34
C ASP A 30 -18.42 3.45 9.80
N ASP A 31 -19.53 3.01 10.40
CA ASP A 31 -19.58 2.44 11.76
C ASP A 31 -19.31 0.93 11.75
N PRO A 32 -18.44 0.40 12.65
CA PRO A 32 -17.60 1.11 13.62
C PRO A 32 -16.46 1.93 12.98
N GLU A 33 -16.27 3.17 13.41
CA GLU A 33 -15.11 3.98 13.00
C GLU A 33 -13.80 3.31 13.48
N PRO A 34 -12.74 3.15 12.64
CA PRO A 34 -12.63 3.38 11.20
C PRO A 34 -12.58 2.05 10.40
N ASN A 35 -13.45 1.88 9.40
CA ASN A 35 -13.51 0.63 8.63
C ASN A 35 -12.80 0.72 7.28
N GLY A 36 -11.46 0.65 7.30
CA GLY A 36 -10.70 0.17 6.14
C GLY A 36 -9.51 1.02 5.74
N GLU A 37 -8.34 0.45 5.95
CA GLU A 37 -7.09 0.97 5.42
C GLU A 37 -6.45 -0.04 4.48
N HIS A 38 -5.81 0.45 3.43
CA HIS A 38 -5.22 -0.40 2.41
C HIS A 38 -3.93 0.22 1.88
N VAL A 39 -2.92 -0.62 1.68
CA VAL A 39 -1.65 -0.25 1.04
C VAL A 39 -1.30 -1.29 -0.01
N THR A 40 -1.12 -0.85 -1.25
CA THR A 40 -0.56 -1.65 -2.36
C THR A 40 0.74 -1.02 -2.84
N THR A 41 1.77 -1.84 -2.99
CA THR A 41 3.09 -1.42 -3.47
C THR A 41 3.42 -2.13 -4.78
N TYR A 42 3.98 -1.40 -5.73
CA TYR A 42 4.45 -1.90 -7.01
C TYR A 42 5.84 -1.34 -7.30
N GLY A 43 6.69 -2.17 -7.91
CA GLY A 43 7.94 -1.76 -8.55
C GLY A 43 8.10 -2.46 -9.90
N ILE A 44 8.74 -1.80 -10.84
CA ILE A 44 8.90 -2.30 -12.22
C ILE A 44 9.84 -3.52 -12.32
N ASN A 45 10.73 -3.69 -11.34
CA ASN A 45 11.69 -4.79 -11.27
C ASN A 45 11.98 -5.15 -9.79
N PRO A 46 12.72 -6.25 -9.50
CA PRO A 46 12.95 -6.70 -8.12
C PRO A 46 13.57 -5.65 -7.20
N VAL A 47 14.47 -4.80 -7.71
CA VAL A 47 15.11 -3.73 -6.93
C VAL A 47 14.07 -2.70 -6.51
N HIS A 48 13.24 -2.23 -7.45
CA HIS A 48 12.16 -1.27 -7.17
C HIS A 48 11.06 -1.89 -6.31
N CYS A 49 10.73 -3.17 -6.49
CA CYS A 49 9.81 -3.89 -5.59
C CYS A 49 10.32 -3.88 -4.14
N GLY A 50 11.62 -4.10 -3.92
CA GLY A 50 12.21 -4.07 -2.59
C GLY A 50 12.19 -2.68 -1.94
N VAL A 51 12.32 -1.61 -2.73
CA VAL A 51 12.15 -0.23 -2.22
C VAL A 51 10.68 0.04 -1.89
N ALA A 52 9.76 -0.27 -2.81
CA ALA A 52 8.33 -0.04 -2.62
C ALA A 52 7.78 -0.80 -1.41
N ALA A 53 8.23 -2.05 -1.19
CA ALA A 53 7.86 -2.84 -0.02
C ALA A 53 8.30 -2.17 1.29
N ARG A 54 9.54 -1.66 1.37
CA ARG A 54 10.04 -0.94 2.56
C ARG A 54 9.23 0.34 2.85
N ILE A 55 8.86 1.08 1.80
CA ILE A 55 8.00 2.26 1.92
C ILE A 55 6.62 1.84 2.43
N GLY A 56 6.02 0.81 1.83
CA GLY A 56 4.72 0.28 2.25
C GLY A 56 4.70 -0.18 3.71
N ASP A 57 5.75 -0.88 4.15
CA ASP A 57 5.91 -1.29 5.54
C ASP A 57 6.04 -0.09 6.49
N PHE A 58 6.80 0.94 6.10
CA PHE A 58 6.91 2.15 6.90
C PHE A 58 5.53 2.83 7.06
N LEU A 59 4.77 2.93 5.97
CA LEU A 59 3.41 3.49 6.02
C LEU A 59 2.50 2.66 6.93
N LYS A 60 2.41 1.35 6.71
CA LYS A 60 1.57 0.45 7.51
C LYS A 60 1.89 0.52 9.00
N TYR A 61 3.16 0.39 9.37
CA TYR A 61 3.53 0.14 10.75
C TYR A 61 3.94 1.40 11.53
N LYS A 62 4.45 2.43 10.87
CA LYS A 62 4.86 3.67 11.54
C LYS A 62 3.84 4.79 11.40
N VAL A 63 3.17 4.91 10.26
CA VAL A 63 2.20 5.98 10.03
C VAL A 63 0.79 5.54 10.42
N MET A 64 0.38 4.35 9.98
CA MET A 64 -0.98 3.83 10.14
C MET A 64 -1.14 2.99 11.42
N GLY A 65 -0.04 2.69 12.12
CA GLY A 65 -0.08 2.00 13.41
C GLY A 65 -0.56 0.55 13.34
N TRP A 66 -0.50 -0.10 12.17
CA TRP A 66 -0.85 -1.51 12.05
C TRP A 66 0.03 -2.35 12.99
N VAL A 67 -0.55 -3.35 13.63
CA VAL A 67 0.21 -4.30 14.44
C VAL A 67 0.94 -5.25 13.48
N LYS A 68 2.26 -5.37 13.63
CA LYS A 68 3.01 -6.45 12.97
C LYS A 68 2.63 -7.76 13.65
N ASP A 69 2.21 -8.76 12.88
CA ASP A 69 2.06 -10.12 13.41
C ASP A 69 3.37 -10.55 14.08
N GLY A 70 3.32 -10.79 15.39
CA GLY A 70 4.48 -11.17 16.22
C GLY A 70 5.07 -10.07 17.12
N ALA A 71 4.53 -8.84 17.13
CA ALA A 71 4.83 -7.85 18.16
C ALA A 71 3.95 -8.10 19.41
N GLN A 72 4.44 -8.94 20.34
CA GLN A 72 4.06 -8.89 21.75
C GLN A 72 4.95 -7.88 22.49
#